data_AF-A0A2E5WAU2-F1
#
_entry.id   AF-A0A2E5WAU2-F1
#
_cell.length_a   1.000
_cell.length_b   1.000
_cell.length_c   1.000
_cell.angle_alpha   90.00
_cell.angle_beta   90.00
_cell.angle_gamma   90.00
#
_symmetry.space_group_name_H-M   'P 1'
#
loop_
_entity.id
_entity.type
_entity.pdbx_description
1 polymer ?
#
loop_
_entity_poly.entity_id
_entity_poly.type
_entity_poly.pdbx_seq_one_letter_code
_entity_poly.pdbx_strand_id
1 'polypeptide(L)' 'MPFSFTNSKGQAYILHSKTTTLKNGNNQTIYYFAKDARENALDAVPDGYQVAESKNGLPVLKRAS' A
#
# COMPACT_ATOMS: atom_id res chain seq x y z
N MET A 1 -0.23 5.94 14.14
CA MET A 1 -1.57 5.82 13.53
C MET A 1 -1.34 5.34 12.12
N PRO A 2 -2.08 4.32 11.65
CA PRO A 2 -1.83 3.76 10.34
C PRO A 2 -2.08 4.81 9.25
N PHE A 3 -1.20 4.85 8.25
CA PHE A 3 -1.27 5.77 7.13
C PHE A 3 -2.55 5.52 6.34
N SER A 4 -3.39 6.55 6.23
CA SER A 4 -4.61 6.52 5.43
C SER A 4 -4.54 7.48 4.24
N PHE A 5 -5.12 7.06 3.14
CA PHE A 5 -5.23 7.83 1.91
C PHE A 5 -6.66 7.79 1.41
N THR A 6 -7.25 8.96 1.18
CA THR A 6 -8.57 9.10 0.58
C THR A 6 -8.41 9.23 -0.93
N ASN A 7 -9.00 8.30 -1.67
CA ASN A 7 -8.96 8.33 -3.13
C ASN A 7 -9.83 9.48 -3.70
N SER A 8 -9.72 9.72 -5.01
CA SER A 8 -10.52 10.71 -5.74
C SER A 8 -12.03 10.50 -5.63
N LYS A 9 -12.46 9.29 -5.23
CA LYS A 9 -13.87 8.90 -5.03
C LYS A 9 -14.35 9.07 -3.58
N GLY A 10 -13.54 9.65 -2.70
CA GLY A 10 -13.87 9.87 -1.29
C GLY A 10 -13.80 8.63 -0.41
N GLN A 11 -13.20 7.54 -0.88
CA GLN A 11 -13.03 6.30 -0.14
C GLN A 11 -11.66 6.28 0.55
N ALA A 12 -11.67 6.07 1.87
CA ALA A 12 -10.46 5.91 2.65
C ALA A 12 -9.88 4.50 2.50
N TYR A 13 -8.57 4.45 2.33
CA TYR A 13 -7.79 3.23 2.33
C TYR A 13 -6.58 3.38 3.25
N ILE A 14 -6.12 2.28 3.80
CA ILE A 14 -5.02 2.21 4.75
C ILE A 14 -3.88 1.42 4.11
N LEU A 15 -2.67 1.94 4.24
CA LEU A 15 -1.47 1.31 3.71
C LEU A 15 -1.06 0.12 4.59
N HIS A 16 -0.75 -1.00 3.94
CA HIS A 16 -0.28 -2.23 4.56
C HIS A 16 0.96 -2.76 3.84
N SER A 17 1.74 -3.55 4.55
CA SER A 17 2.80 -4.38 3.97
C SER A 17 2.47 -5.87 4.13
N LYS A 18 3.00 -6.71 3.26
CA LYS A 18 3.00 -8.16 3.45
C LYS A 18 4.24 -8.74 2.79
N THR A 19 4.95 -9.58 3.51
CA THR A 19 6.00 -10.41 2.91
C THR A 19 5.36 -11.66 2.33
N THR A 20 5.50 -11.86 1.03
CA THR A 20 5.04 -13.06 0.34
C THR A 20 6.24 -13.81 -0.25
N THR A 21 6.22 -15.13 -0.15
CA THR A 21 7.22 -15.97 -0.82
C THR A 21 6.77 -16.23 -2.26
N LEU A 22 7.63 -15.89 -3.21
CA LEU A 22 7.43 -16.14 -4.64
C LEU A 22 7.67 -17.62 -4.97
N LYS A 23 7.20 -18.05 -6.13
CA LYS A 23 7.37 -19.43 -6.61
C LYS A 23 8.84 -19.87 -6.76
N ASN A 24 9.75 -18.92 -6.91
CA ASN A 24 11.20 -19.17 -6.99
C ASN A 24 11.89 -19.24 -5.62
N GLY A 25 11.14 -19.19 -4.51
CA GLY A 25 11.66 -19.26 -3.15
C GLY A 25 12.11 -17.90 -2.57
N ASN A 26 12.07 -16.82 -3.35
CA ASN A 26 12.44 -15.49 -2.84
C ASN A 26 11.30 -14.84 -2.07
N ASN A 27 11.64 -14.16 -0.98
CA ASN A 27 10.69 -13.34 -0.23
C ASN A 27 10.60 -11.95 -0.86
N GLN A 28 9.38 -11.52 -1.17
CA GLN A 28 9.09 -10.19 -1.67
C GLN A 28 8.11 -9.49 -0.71
N THR A 29 8.51 -8.32 -0.22
CA THR A 29 7.59 -7.42 0.47
C THR A 29 6.75 -6.69 -0.57
N ILE A 30 5.43 -6.86 -0.47
CA ILE A 30 4.45 -6.12 -1.25
C ILE A 30 3.77 -5.09 -0.36
N TYR A 31 3.42 -3.96 -0.96
CA TYR A 31 2.64 -2.92 -0.32
C TYR A 31 1.27 -2.83 -0.98
N TYR A 32 0.23 -2.69 -0.18
CA TYR A 32 -1.14 -2.66 -0.69
C TYR A 32 -2.04 -1.80 0.19
N PHE A 33 -3.12 -1.31 -0.40
CA PHE A 33 -4.12 -0.50 0.27
C PHE A 33 -5.39 -1.32 0.53
N ALA A 34 -5.91 -1.27 1.76
CA ALA A 34 -7.13 -1.95 2.19
C ALA A 34 -8.06 -0.98 2.92
N LYS A 35 -9.36 -1.23 2.94
CA LYS A 35 -10.33 -0.34 3.62
C LYS A 35 -10.24 -0.40 5.14
N ASP A 36 -9.80 -1.54 5.66
CA ASP A 36 -9.71 -1.82 7.09
C ASP A 36 -8.24 -1.88 7.53
N ALA A 37 -7.96 -1.39 8.73
CA ALA A 37 -6.66 -1.53 9.36
C ALA A 37 -6.50 -2.97 9.85
N ARG A 38 -5.41 -3.60 9.44
CA ARG A 38 -5.00 -4.93 9.90
C ARG A 38 -3.66 -4.82 10.61
N GLU A 39 -3.19 -5.95 11.16
CA GLU A 39 -1.94 -6.04 11.91
C GLU A 39 -0.71 -5.60 11.11
N ASN A 40 -0.78 -5.66 9.78
CA ASN A 40 0.30 -5.28 8.89
C ASN A 40 0.17 -3.84 8.33
N ALA A 41 -0.66 -3.00 8.96
CA ALA A 41 -0.79 -1.61 8.59
C ALA A 41 0.52 -0.86 8.86
N LEU A 42 0.89 0.05 7.97
CA LEU A 42 2.05 0.89 8.10
C LEU A 42 1.65 2.28 8.57
N ASP A 43 2.42 2.90 9.45
CA ASP A 43 2.19 4.28 9.90
C ASP A 43 2.64 5.33 8.87
N ALA A 44 3.47 4.96 7.92
CA ALA A 44 4.00 5.87 6.89
C ALA A 44 4.28 5.15 5.57
N VAL A 45 4.36 5.96 4.49
CA VAL A 45 4.83 5.49 3.18
C VAL A 45 6.34 5.21 3.29
N PRO A 46 6.83 4.02 2.89
CA PRO A 46 8.25 3.71 2.88
C PRO A 46 9.06 4.64 1.99
N ASP A 47 10.33 4.86 2.35
CA ASP A 47 11.25 5.71 1.59
C ASP A 47 11.44 5.19 0.15
N GLY A 48 11.54 6.12 -0.81
CA GLY A 48 11.61 5.78 -2.23
C GLY A 48 10.29 5.31 -2.84
N TYR A 49 9.16 5.45 -2.14
CA TYR A 49 7.81 5.22 -2.66
C TYR A 49 6.92 6.46 -2.51
N GLN A 50 5.95 6.58 -3.40
CA GLN A 50 4.91 7.61 -3.39
C GLN A 50 3.55 6.97 -3.62
N VAL A 51 2.51 7.54 -3.01
CA VAL A 51 1.13 7.12 -3.24
C VAL A 51 0.68 7.67 -4.60
N ALA A 52 0.15 6.79 -5.43
CA ALA A 52 -0.49 7.12 -6.68
C ALA A 52 -1.84 6.43 -6.77
N GLU A 53 -2.74 6.97 -7.58
CA GLU A 53 -4.03 6.34 -7.82
C GLU A 53 -4.04 5.63 -9.19
N SER A 54 -4.59 4.41 -9.23
CA SER A 54 -4.87 3.71 -10.48
C SER A 54 -6.11 4.30 -11.16
N LYS A 55 -6.28 4.07 -12.47
CA LYS A 55 -7.46 4.51 -13.25
C LYS A 55 -8.81 4.10 -12.62
N ASN A 56 -8.83 3.02 -11.85
CA ASN A 56 -10.04 2.52 -11.19
C ASN A 56 -10.34 3.20 -9.84
N GLY A 57 -9.47 4.09 -9.37
CA GLY A 57 -9.57 4.76 -8.07
C GLY A 57 -8.92 3.98 -6.93
N LEU A 58 -8.13 2.94 -7.21
CA LEU A 58 -7.42 2.19 -6.17
C LEU A 58 -6.06 2.86 -5.88
N PRO A 59 -5.78 3.26 -4.63
CA PRO A 59 -4.46 3.75 -4.26
C PRO A 59 -3.41 2.63 -4.34
N VAL A 60 -2.25 2.97 -4.85
CA VAL A 60 -1.10 2.07 -5.05
C VAL A 60 0.19 2.82 -4.69
N LEU A 61 1.22 2.09 -4.26
CA LEU A 61 2.55 2.66 -4.15
C LEU A 61 3.29 2.54 -5.49
N LYS A 62 3.86 3.65 -5.95
CA LYS A 62 4.83 3.69 -7.04
C LYS A 62 6.20 4.02 -6.48
N ARG A 63 7.27 3.52 -7.11
CA ARG A 63 8.62 3.97 -6.77
C ARG A 63 8.73 5.45 -7.11
N ALA A 64 9.13 6.25 -6.13
CA ALA A 64 9.51 7.64 -6.35
C ALA A 64 10.88 7.60 -7.02
N SER A 65 10.92 8.03 -8.28
CA SER A 65 12.14 8.16 -9.09
C SER A 65 12.80 9.50 -8.85
#